data_AF-A0A8C9FRP7-F1
#
_entry.id   AF-A0A8C9FRP7-F1
#
_cell.length_a   1.000
_cell.length_b   1.000
_cell.length_c   1.000
_cell.angle_alpha   90.00
_cell.angle_beta   90.00
_cell.angle_gamma   90.00
#
_symmetry.space_group_name_H-M   'P 1'
#
loop_
_entity.id
_entity.type
_entity.pdbx_description
1 polymer ?
#
loop_
_entity_poly.entity_id
_entity_poly.type
_entity_poly.pdbx_seq_one_letter_code
_entity_poly.pdbx_strand_id
1 'polypeptide(L)'
;MLPVLSDSVFPHHFLFFWLRWPIPVADSYCLRLLSCSRFGLRWFTPANEVPLCGHATLASAAVLFHVKKNPNSVLTFVTLSGELKTRQEKDQIVLDLPLYSTYPQVPQEVEELIKAATGDMIVQDLRYSPDTEKLLVRLSDAYERSVLEELQVRAQHFLSAEKTGKVKGLILTLKGKSNGKDKGHDFYSRYFAPWYGVLEDPVTGCYDFVLSFFCNISLIIICPGVPEP
;
A
#
# COMPACT_ATOMS: atom_id res chain seq x y z
N MET A 1 9.87 28.35 2.98
CA MET A 1 9.16 27.77 1.82
C MET A 1 10.00 26.56 1.38
N LEU A 2 9.58 25.34 1.71
CA LEU A 2 10.35 24.12 1.40
C LEU A 2 9.98 23.66 -0.03
N PRO A 3 10.94 23.19 -0.85
CA PRO A 3 10.68 22.89 -2.25
C PRO A 3 9.82 21.63 -2.37
N VAL A 4 8.68 21.77 -3.03
CA VAL A 4 7.95 20.64 -3.62
C VAL A 4 8.74 20.26 -4.87
N LEU A 5 9.26 19.03 -4.93
CA LEU A 5 9.95 18.55 -6.13
C LEU A 5 8.92 18.42 -7.26
N SER A 6 9.27 18.97 -8.42
CA SER A 6 8.45 18.96 -9.62
C SER A 6 8.24 17.55 -10.16
N ASP A 7 7.13 17.39 -10.88
CA ASP A 7 6.53 16.19 -11.50
C ASP A 7 7.44 15.29 -12.37
N SER A 8 8.74 15.54 -12.44
CA SER A 8 9.66 14.93 -13.41
C SER A 8 10.37 13.66 -12.93
N VAL A 9 10.18 13.22 -11.68
CA VAL A 9 10.85 12.02 -11.12
C VAL A 9 9.93 10.81 -11.09
N PHE A 10 8.62 11.00 -11.18
CA PHE A 10 7.63 9.94 -11.06
C PHE A 10 6.70 9.95 -12.28
N PRO A 11 6.52 8.82 -13.00
CA PRO A 11 5.56 8.74 -14.10
C PRO A 11 4.17 9.21 -13.66
N HIS A 12 3.40 9.84 -14.55
CA HIS A 12 2.08 10.41 -14.24
C HIS A 12 1.05 9.45 -13.59
N HIS A 13 1.31 8.15 -13.55
CA HIS A 13 0.51 7.15 -12.85
C HIS A 13 0.87 6.96 -11.36
N PHE A 14 1.99 7.51 -10.88
CA PHE A 14 2.39 7.54 -9.46
C PHE A 14 1.81 8.74 -8.70
N LEU A 15 1.06 9.60 -9.39
CA LEU A 15 0.66 10.94 -8.99
C LEU A 15 -0.59 11.00 -8.10
N PHE A 16 -0.91 9.92 -7.38
CA PHE A 16 -1.98 9.97 -6.38
C PHE A 16 -1.50 10.42 -5.01
N PHE A 17 -0.19 10.46 -4.77
CA PHE A 17 0.38 10.92 -3.52
C PHE A 17 1.45 11.99 -3.74
N TRP A 18 1.22 13.19 -3.20
CA TRP A 18 2.26 14.20 -3.05
C TRP A 18 3.19 13.77 -1.92
N LEU A 19 4.47 13.63 -2.25
CA LEU A 19 5.51 13.35 -1.27
C LEU A 19 6.11 14.67 -0.78
N ARG A 20 6.15 14.89 0.54
CA ARG A 20 7.05 15.90 1.08
C ARG A 20 8.41 15.27 1.29
N TRP A 21 9.41 15.77 0.56
CA TRP A 21 10.77 15.23 0.53
C TRP A 21 11.29 14.85 1.92
N PRO A 22 11.94 13.68 2.10
CA PRO A 22 12.45 13.26 3.40
C PRO A 22 13.36 14.33 4.00
N ILE A 23 13.06 14.76 5.22
CA ILE A 23 13.82 15.79 5.94
C ILE A 23 14.64 15.07 7.02
N PRO A 24 15.96 15.28 7.14
CA PRO A 24 16.74 14.71 8.23
C PRO A 24 16.10 15.05 9.57
N VAL A 25 15.88 14.02 10.39
CA VAL A 25 15.61 14.26 11.81
C VAL A 25 16.96 14.57 12.44
N ALA A 26 17.02 15.61 13.27
CA ALA A 26 18.28 16.14 13.80
C ALA A 26 19.05 15.10 14.65
N ASP A 27 19.84 14.25 13.99
CA ASP A 27 20.98 13.59 14.60
C ASP A 27 22.10 14.62 14.62
N SER A 28 22.64 14.91 15.81
CA SER A 28 23.56 16.01 16.15
C SER A 28 24.86 16.10 15.33
N TYR A 29 25.05 15.21 14.35
CA TYR A 29 26.27 15.03 13.57
C TYR A 29 26.04 15.05 12.05
N CYS A 30 24.80 15.14 11.58
CA CYS A 30 24.50 15.05 10.15
C CYS A 30 24.51 16.43 9.47
N LEU A 31 25.69 17.04 9.34
CA LEU A 31 25.88 18.34 8.68
C LEU A 31 25.65 18.28 7.15
N ARG A 32 25.48 17.09 6.57
CA ARG A 32 25.07 16.88 5.17
C ARG A 32 23.88 15.93 5.11
N LEU A 33 22.78 16.39 4.50
CA LEU A 33 21.56 15.63 4.14
C LEU A 33 21.81 14.20 3.63
N LEU A 34 22.98 13.97 3.02
CA LEU A 34 23.35 12.76 2.28
C LEU A 34 23.94 11.63 3.14
N SER A 35 24.37 11.92 4.38
CA SER A 35 24.94 10.90 5.28
C SER A 35 23.97 10.45 6.38
N CYS A 36 22.77 11.03 6.45
CA CYS A 36 21.82 10.70 7.51
C CYS A 36 21.18 9.34 7.24
N SER A 37 20.94 8.57 8.30
CA SER A 37 20.21 7.31 8.24
C SER A 37 18.75 7.46 8.69
N ARG A 38 18.35 8.63 9.23
CA ARG A 38 17.01 8.90 9.76
C ARG A 38 16.37 10.13 9.10
N PHE A 39 15.14 9.98 8.60
CA PHE A 39 14.42 11.03 7.88
C PHE A 39 12.95 11.10 8.32
N GLY A 40 12.38 12.29 8.46
CA GLY A 40 10.93 12.47 8.56
C GLY A 40 10.29 12.33 7.17
N LEU A 41 9.21 11.56 7.06
CA LEU A 41 8.49 11.33 5.82
C LEU A 41 6.98 11.50 6.02
N ARG A 42 6.33 12.18 5.06
CA ARG A 42 4.91 12.50 5.08
C ARG A 42 4.33 12.32 3.67
N TRP A 43 3.11 11.79 3.60
CA TRP A 43 2.43 11.48 2.35
C TRP A 43 1.06 12.13 2.32
N PHE A 44 0.69 12.68 1.17
CA PHE A 44 -0.56 13.40 1.02
C PHE A 44 -1.30 12.89 -0.21
N THR A 45 -2.56 12.49 -0.08
CA THR A 45 -3.48 12.40 -1.21
C THR A 45 -3.87 13.81 -1.66
N PRO A 46 -4.62 13.98 -2.77
CA PRO A 46 -5.22 15.28 -3.08
C PRO A 46 -6.12 15.83 -1.97
N ALA A 47 -6.65 14.97 -1.09
CA ALA A 47 -7.63 15.34 -0.06
C ALA A 47 -7.02 15.50 1.35
N ASN A 48 -6.06 14.66 1.73
CA ASN A 48 -5.58 14.58 3.12
C ASN A 48 -4.17 14.00 3.23
N GLU A 49 -3.51 14.26 4.36
CA GLU A 49 -2.34 13.50 4.78
C GLU A 49 -2.75 12.06 5.10
N VAL A 50 -1.95 11.07 4.68
CA VAL A 50 -2.15 9.66 5.03
C VAL A 50 -1.03 9.15 5.93
N PRO A 51 -1.32 8.23 6.86
CA PRO A 51 -0.36 7.87 7.88
C PRO A 51 0.72 6.88 7.41
N LEU A 52 0.49 6.16 6.30
CA LEU A 52 1.44 5.21 5.70
C LEU A 52 1.19 5.03 4.20
N CYS A 53 2.27 4.97 3.42
CA CYS A 53 2.22 4.83 1.96
C CYS A 53 3.47 4.10 1.44
N GLY A 54 3.44 2.76 1.38
CA GLY A 54 4.65 1.94 1.17
C GLY A 54 5.37 2.17 -0.16
N HIS A 55 4.66 2.33 -1.27
CA HIS A 55 5.26 2.60 -2.58
C HIS A 55 6.05 3.92 -2.61
N ALA A 56 5.54 4.96 -1.93
CA ALA A 56 6.18 6.26 -1.84
C ALA A 56 7.37 6.23 -0.87
N THR A 57 7.30 5.39 0.18
CA THR A 57 8.47 5.07 1.03
C THR A 57 9.58 4.39 0.24
N LEU A 58 9.24 3.36 -0.56
CA LEU A 58 10.21 2.66 -1.41
C LEU A 58 10.81 3.57 -2.47
N ALA A 59 9.98 4.39 -3.12
CA ALA A 59 10.44 5.43 -4.04
C ALA A 59 11.41 6.40 -3.36
N SER A 60 11.08 6.87 -2.16
CA SER A 60 11.95 7.76 -1.38
C SER A 60 13.29 7.09 -1.05
N ALA A 61 13.25 5.83 -0.61
CA ALA A 61 14.44 5.03 -0.36
C ALA A 61 15.27 4.82 -1.63
N ALA A 62 14.63 4.55 -2.77
CA ALA A 62 15.31 4.38 -4.05
C ALA A 62 16.07 5.63 -4.47
N VAL A 63 15.46 6.81 -4.32
CA VAL A 63 16.16 8.06 -4.61
C VAL A 63 17.32 8.27 -3.63
N LEU A 64 17.15 7.97 -2.33
CA LEU A 64 18.21 8.11 -1.34
C LEU A 64 19.39 7.15 -1.59
N PHE A 65 19.12 5.86 -1.83
CA PHE A 65 20.15 4.86 -2.12
C PHE A 65 20.81 5.07 -3.48
N HIS A 66 20.03 5.20 -4.56
CA HIS A 66 20.57 5.12 -5.92
C HIS A 66 20.93 6.47 -6.54
N VAL A 67 20.15 7.52 -6.28
CA VAL A 67 20.37 8.85 -6.88
C VAL A 67 21.26 9.71 -5.98
N LYS A 68 20.97 9.73 -4.67
CA LYS A 68 21.75 10.49 -3.69
C LYS A 68 22.95 9.73 -3.16
N LYS A 69 23.10 8.45 -3.52
CA LYS A 69 24.21 7.57 -3.12
C LYS A 69 24.44 7.62 -1.60
N ASN A 70 23.36 7.58 -0.81
CA ASN A 70 23.43 7.56 0.64
C ASN A 70 24.22 6.31 1.10
N PRO A 71 25.26 6.46 1.95
CA PRO A 71 26.17 5.36 2.28
C PRO A 71 25.62 4.38 3.33
N ASN A 72 24.49 4.71 3.98
CA ASN A 72 23.92 3.85 5.02
C ASN A 72 23.28 2.61 4.38
N SER A 73 23.43 1.44 5.00
CA SER A 73 22.78 0.20 4.54
C SER A 73 21.29 0.12 4.89
N VAL A 74 20.87 0.90 5.90
CA VAL A 74 19.49 0.99 6.38
C VAL A 74 19.12 2.47 6.53
N LEU A 75 17.94 2.82 6.02
CA LEU A 75 17.30 4.11 6.24
C LEU A 75 16.06 3.91 7.11
N THR A 76 15.86 4.81 8.08
CA THR A 76 14.67 4.84 8.92
C THR A 76 13.86 6.09 8.59
N PHE A 77 12.60 5.91 8.26
CA PHE A 77 11.64 6.98 8.06
C PHE A 77 10.77 7.13 9.30
N VAL A 78 10.72 8.34 9.86
CA VAL A 78 9.84 8.73 10.96
C VAL A 78 8.55 9.28 10.36
N THR A 79 7.44 8.61 10.64
CA THR A 79 6.15 8.80 9.94
C THR A 79 5.01 8.85 10.95
N LEU A 80 3.79 9.17 10.51
CA LEU A 80 2.61 9.17 11.40
C LEU A 80 2.26 7.76 11.89
N SER A 81 2.58 6.71 11.12
CA SER A 81 2.43 5.30 11.53
C SER A 81 3.64 4.76 12.31
N GLY A 82 4.55 5.62 12.77
CA GLY A 82 5.77 5.22 13.46
C GLY A 82 6.98 5.09 12.53
N GLU A 83 7.98 4.32 12.96
CA GLU A 83 9.21 4.14 12.20
C GLU A 83 9.08 3.05 11.13
N LEU A 84 9.41 3.39 9.89
CA LEU A 84 9.53 2.46 8.77
C LEU A 84 11.00 2.30 8.39
N LYS A 85 11.46 1.06 8.22
CA LYS A 85 12.87 0.80 7.87
C LYS A 85 12.95 0.29 6.45
N THR A 86 13.87 0.86 5.68
CA THR A 86 14.23 0.34 4.36
C THR A 86 15.68 -0.03 4.31
N ARG A 87 15.99 -1.13 3.63
CA ARG A 87 17.37 -1.60 3.43
C ARG A 87 17.57 -2.04 1.99
N GLN A 88 18.79 -1.87 1.50
CA GLN A 88 19.16 -2.38 0.18
C GLN A 88 19.64 -3.83 0.33
N GLU A 89 19.01 -4.75 -0.38
CA GLU A 89 19.42 -6.14 -0.50
C GLU A 89 19.69 -6.46 -1.98
N LYS A 90 20.97 -6.55 -2.36
CA LYS A 90 21.41 -6.72 -3.76
C LYS A 90 20.80 -5.62 -4.65
N ASP A 91 20.00 -6.01 -5.65
CA ASP A 91 19.35 -5.13 -6.63
C ASP A 91 17.93 -4.70 -6.19
N GLN A 92 17.61 -4.87 -4.91
CA GLN A 92 16.27 -4.68 -4.37
C GLN A 92 16.31 -3.76 -3.15
N ILE A 93 15.20 -3.08 -2.91
CA ILE A 93 14.98 -2.33 -1.68
C ILE A 93 13.87 -3.05 -0.94
N VAL A 94 14.14 -3.40 0.32
CA VAL A 94 13.19 -4.02 1.21
C VAL A 94 12.66 -2.99 2.19
N LEU A 95 11.34 -2.97 2.39
CA LEU A 95 10.65 -2.12 3.35
C LEU A 95 10.01 -2.99 4.44
N ASP A 96 10.35 -2.71 5.70
CA ASP A 96 9.69 -3.29 6.86
C ASP A 96 8.38 -2.55 7.13
N LEU A 97 7.31 -3.32 7.31
CA LEU A 97 5.94 -2.85 7.39
C LEU A 97 5.29 -3.35 8.70
N PRO A 98 4.59 -2.48 9.47
CA PRO A 98 3.86 -2.88 10.69
C PRO A 98 2.72 -3.88 10.44
N LEU A 99 2.74 -5.07 11.06
CA LEU A 99 1.64 -6.03 10.95
C LEU A 99 0.40 -5.57 11.74
N TYR A 100 -0.76 -5.50 11.08
CA TYR A 100 -2.04 -5.13 11.70
C TYR A 100 -2.95 -6.34 11.88
N SER A 101 -3.66 -6.40 13.02
CA SER A 101 -4.58 -7.51 13.29
C SER A 101 -5.88 -7.35 12.49
N THR A 102 -6.50 -8.49 12.20
CA THR A 102 -7.80 -8.55 11.52
C THR A 102 -8.74 -9.50 12.25
N TYR A 103 -10.03 -9.18 12.23
CA TYR A 103 -11.06 -9.91 12.94
C TYR A 103 -12.18 -10.31 11.98
N PRO A 104 -12.84 -11.47 12.18
CA PRO A 104 -14.03 -11.82 11.42
C PRO A 104 -15.06 -10.68 11.46
N GLN A 105 -15.56 -10.29 10.30
CA GLN A 105 -16.60 -9.26 10.18
C GLN A 105 -17.95 -9.91 9.95
N VAL A 106 -18.99 -9.38 10.60
CA VAL A 106 -20.38 -9.82 10.41
C VAL A 106 -20.87 -9.34 9.05
N PRO A 107 -21.24 -10.24 8.11
CA PRO A 107 -21.59 -9.85 6.74
C PRO A 107 -22.77 -8.88 6.64
N GLN A 108 -23.78 -9.04 7.50
CA GLN A 108 -25.00 -8.22 7.50
C GLN A 108 -24.71 -6.73 7.76
N GLU A 109 -23.65 -6.41 8.51
CA GLU A 109 -23.30 -5.02 8.83
C GLU A 109 -22.73 -4.27 7.62
N VAL A 110 -22.15 -4.99 6.65
CA VAL A 110 -21.45 -4.43 5.49
C VAL A 110 -21.98 -5.00 4.17
N GLU A 111 -23.18 -5.59 4.17
CA GLU A 111 -23.75 -6.31 3.04
C GLU A 111 -23.87 -5.43 1.80
N GLU A 112 -24.35 -4.20 1.96
CA GLU A 112 -24.50 -3.25 0.86
C GLU A 112 -23.15 -2.87 0.26
N LEU A 113 -22.12 -2.72 1.08
CA LEU A 113 -20.77 -2.40 0.62
C LEU A 113 -20.16 -3.57 -0.15
N ILE A 114 -20.36 -4.81 0.33
CA ILE A 114 -19.92 -6.01 -0.39
C ILE A 114 -20.65 -6.09 -1.74
N LYS A 115 -21.97 -5.94 -1.77
CA LYS A 115 -22.75 -5.94 -3.02
C LYS A 115 -22.33 -4.84 -3.98
N ALA A 116 -22.02 -3.65 -3.47
CA ALA A 116 -21.50 -2.55 -4.30
C ALA A 116 -20.13 -2.88 -4.92
N ALA A 117 -19.32 -3.68 -4.24
CA ALA A 117 -18.00 -4.09 -4.71
C ALA A 117 -18.05 -5.32 -5.61
N THR A 118 -18.86 -6.33 -5.30
CA THR A 118 -18.77 -7.67 -5.91
C THR A 118 -20.07 -8.15 -6.54
N GLY A 119 -21.17 -7.39 -6.47
CA GLY A 119 -22.50 -7.88 -6.87
C GLY A 119 -22.89 -9.12 -6.07
N ASP A 120 -23.42 -10.14 -6.76
CA ASP A 120 -23.87 -11.41 -6.16
C ASP A 120 -22.80 -12.50 -6.08
N MET A 121 -21.52 -12.11 -6.20
CA MET A 121 -20.41 -13.07 -6.12
C MET A 121 -20.31 -13.72 -4.73
N ILE A 122 -19.81 -14.95 -4.70
CA ILE A 122 -19.65 -15.72 -3.46
C ILE A 122 -18.41 -15.24 -2.69
N VAL A 123 -18.64 -14.65 -1.52
CA VAL A 123 -17.60 -14.30 -0.54
C VAL A 123 -17.28 -15.52 0.32
N GLN A 124 -16.00 -15.84 0.45
CA GLN A 124 -15.49 -16.97 1.22
C GLN A 124 -14.97 -16.59 2.61
N ASP A 125 -14.40 -15.40 2.78
CA ASP A 125 -14.06 -14.86 4.11
C ASP A 125 -14.17 -13.34 4.12
N LEU A 126 -14.46 -12.79 5.29
CA LEU A 126 -14.64 -11.37 5.50
C LEU A 126 -13.95 -10.94 6.79
N ARG A 127 -13.02 -10.00 6.67
CA ARG A 127 -12.19 -9.55 7.79
C ARG A 127 -12.18 -8.03 7.87
N TYR A 128 -12.13 -7.51 9.09
CA TYR A 128 -11.99 -6.08 9.33
C TYR A 128 -10.81 -5.81 10.26
N SER A 129 -10.07 -4.72 9.99
CA SER A 129 -8.98 -4.24 10.83
C SER A 129 -9.34 -2.87 11.41
N PRO A 130 -9.60 -2.76 12.72
CA PRO A 130 -9.88 -1.48 13.37
C PRO A 130 -8.71 -0.49 13.29
N ASP A 131 -7.47 -0.99 13.31
CA ASP A 131 -6.26 -0.16 13.28
C ASP A 131 -6.07 0.57 11.94
N THR A 132 -6.56 -0.05 10.86
CA THR A 132 -6.41 0.49 9.49
C THR A 132 -7.71 0.92 8.85
N GLU A 133 -8.85 0.65 9.51
CA GLU A 133 -10.20 0.88 8.99
C GLU A 133 -10.46 0.19 7.64
N LYS A 134 -9.78 -0.94 7.40
CA LYS A 134 -9.85 -1.70 6.15
C LYS A 134 -10.73 -2.94 6.29
N LEU A 135 -11.63 -3.12 5.32
CA LEU A 135 -12.40 -4.34 5.12
C LEU A 135 -11.71 -5.19 4.05
N LEU A 136 -11.39 -6.44 4.37
CA LEU A 136 -10.90 -7.44 3.42
C LEU A 136 -12.01 -8.43 3.08
N VAL A 137 -12.28 -8.54 1.79
CA VAL A 137 -13.25 -9.44 1.18
C VAL A 137 -12.48 -10.48 0.39
N ARG A 138 -12.47 -11.73 0.86
CA ARG A 138 -11.92 -12.86 0.11
C ARG A 138 -13.03 -13.53 -0.66
N LEU A 139 -12.89 -13.57 -1.98
CA LEU A 139 -13.82 -14.26 -2.86
C LEU A 139 -13.55 -15.77 -2.90
N SER A 140 -14.55 -16.54 -3.34
CA SER A 140 -14.47 -17.98 -3.51
C SER A 140 -13.33 -18.40 -4.44
N ASP A 141 -12.64 -19.50 -4.09
CA ASP A 141 -11.60 -20.13 -4.91
C ASP A 141 -12.12 -20.64 -6.28
N ALA A 142 -13.44 -20.64 -6.49
CA ALA A 142 -14.08 -20.93 -7.78
C ALA A 142 -13.84 -19.84 -8.84
N TYR A 143 -13.50 -18.62 -8.42
CA TYR A 143 -13.22 -17.51 -9.34
C TYR A 143 -11.76 -17.48 -9.78
N GLU A 144 -11.54 -16.94 -10.98
CA GLU A 144 -10.22 -16.73 -11.57
C GLU A 144 -9.81 -15.26 -11.49
N ARG A 145 -8.52 -15.00 -11.73
CA ARG A 145 -7.95 -13.64 -11.78
C ARG A 145 -8.76 -12.69 -12.67
N SER A 146 -9.25 -13.16 -13.82
CA SER A 146 -10.01 -12.34 -14.78
C SER A 146 -11.22 -11.68 -14.14
N VAL A 147 -11.83 -12.30 -13.14
CA VAL A 147 -12.98 -11.74 -12.43
C VAL A 147 -12.61 -10.45 -11.70
N LEU A 148 -11.41 -10.37 -11.11
CA LEU A 148 -10.93 -9.13 -10.53
C LEU A 148 -10.60 -8.08 -11.60
N GLU A 149 -10.05 -8.49 -12.74
CA GLU A 149 -9.65 -7.57 -13.82
C GLU A 149 -10.85 -6.94 -14.53
N GLU A 150 -11.93 -7.71 -14.70
CA GLU A 150 -13.14 -7.27 -15.38
C GLU A 150 -14.08 -6.46 -14.47
N LEU A 151 -13.92 -6.56 -13.16
CA LEU A 151 -14.82 -5.95 -12.18
C LEU A 151 -14.87 -4.41 -12.33
N GLN A 152 -16.06 -3.89 -12.61
CA GLN A 152 -16.30 -2.45 -12.78
C GLN A 152 -16.96 -1.89 -11.51
N VAL A 153 -16.20 -1.11 -10.74
CA VAL A 153 -16.71 -0.44 -9.54
C VAL A 153 -16.90 1.05 -9.77
N ARG A 154 -17.86 1.66 -9.05
CA ARG A 154 -18.09 3.11 -9.06
C ARG A 154 -17.93 3.68 -7.66
N ALA A 155 -17.11 4.72 -7.54
CA ALA A 155 -16.84 5.40 -6.26
C ALA A 155 -18.12 5.80 -5.52
N GLN A 156 -19.10 6.33 -6.24
CA GLN A 156 -20.38 6.79 -5.67
C GLN A 156 -21.13 5.66 -4.97
N HIS A 157 -21.11 4.44 -5.52
CA HIS A 157 -21.79 3.30 -4.91
C HIS A 157 -21.15 2.91 -3.58
N PHE A 158 -19.82 2.95 -3.50
CA PHE A 158 -19.08 2.62 -2.28
C PHE A 158 -19.39 3.64 -1.17
N LEU A 159 -19.35 4.93 -1.53
CA LEU A 159 -19.64 6.02 -0.61
C LEU A 159 -21.08 5.94 -0.08
N SER A 160 -22.06 5.56 -0.91
CA SER A 160 -23.45 5.41 -0.48
C SER A 160 -23.75 4.11 0.28
N ALA A 161 -22.99 3.05 0.02
CA ALA A 161 -23.24 1.71 0.56
C ALA A 161 -22.59 1.48 1.94
N GLU A 162 -21.57 2.27 2.28
CA GLU A 162 -20.96 2.23 3.60
C GLU A 162 -21.80 3.06 4.59
N LYS A 163 -22.47 2.35 5.50
CA LYS A 163 -23.38 2.94 6.48
C LYS A 163 -22.83 2.95 7.90
N THR A 164 -21.72 2.28 8.15
CA THR A 164 -21.19 2.10 9.52
C THR A 164 -20.28 3.25 9.95
N GLY A 165 -19.75 4.00 8.99
CA GLY A 165 -18.73 5.03 9.18
C GLY A 165 -17.33 4.48 9.44
N LYS A 166 -17.19 3.16 9.65
CA LYS A 166 -15.96 2.50 10.09
C LYS A 166 -15.02 2.12 8.95
N VAL A 167 -15.56 1.79 7.77
CA VAL A 167 -14.72 1.33 6.65
C VAL A 167 -14.21 2.53 5.86
N LYS A 168 -12.90 2.66 5.75
CA LYS A 168 -12.20 3.66 4.92
C LYS A 168 -11.41 3.07 3.77
N GLY A 169 -11.34 1.74 3.68
CA GLY A 169 -10.74 1.05 2.54
C GLY A 169 -11.30 -0.37 2.39
N LEU A 170 -11.45 -0.81 1.15
CA LEU A 170 -11.93 -2.15 0.81
C LEU A 170 -10.86 -2.87 -0.01
N ILE A 171 -10.39 -4.01 0.48
CA ILE A 171 -9.47 -4.92 -0.22
C ILE A 171 -10.30 -6.09 -0.72
N LEU A 172 -10.29 -6.32 -2.03
CA LEU A 172 -10.85 -7.51 -2.65
C LEU A 172 -9.72 -8.46 -3.01
N THR A 173 -9.79 -9.73 -2.61
CA THR A 173 -8.71 -10.70 -2.83
C THR A 173 -9.20 -12.06 -3.30
N LEU A 174 -8.36 -12.72 -4.11
CA LEU A 174 -8.49 -14.10 -4.56
C LEU A 174 -7.24 -14.90 -4.23
N LYS A 175 -7.40 -16.18 -3.94
CA LYS A 175 -6.29 -17.12 -3.88
C LYS A 175 -5.71 -17.31 -5.28
N GLY A 176 -4.40 -17.21 -5.41
CA GLY A 176 -3.74 -17.46 -6.67
C GLY A 176 -3.63 -18.96 -6.95
N LYS A 177 -3.56 -19.30 -8.24
CA LYS A 177 -3.49 -20.68 -8.73
C LYS A 177 -2.15 -20.90 -9.40
N SER A 178 -1.56 -22.08 -9.17
CA SER A 178 -0.37 -22.53 -9.88
C SER A 178 -0.78 -23.25 -11.16
N ASN A 179 -0.25 -22.83 -12.29
CA ASN A 179 -0.56 -23.40 -13.61
C ASN A 179 0.46 -24.48 -14.04
N GLY A 180 1.20 -25.07 -13.09
CA GLY A 180 2.13 -26.17 -13.32
C GLY A 180 3.42 -25.84 -14.10
N LYS A 181 3.47 -24.72 -14.82
CA LYS A 181 4.65 -24.25 -15.58
C LYS A 181 5.39 -23.07 -14.95
N ASP A 182 4.70 -22.25 -14.18
CA ASP A 182 5.27 -21.15 -13.40
C ASP A 182 4.90 -21.31 -11.92
N LYS A 183 5.73 -20.77 -11.03
CA LYS A 183 5.28 -20.47 -9.66
C LYS A 183 4.18 -19.43 -9.80
N GLY A 184 2.92 -19.88 -9.83
CA GLY A 184 1.77 -19.00 -9.82
C GLY A 184 1.83 -18.02 -8.65
N HIS A 185 1.07 -16.93 -8.73
CA HIS A 185 0.98 -15.98 -7.62
C HIS A 185 0.28 -16.64 -6.42
N ASP A 186 0.64 -16.22 -5.20
CA ASP A 186 -0.04 -16.70 -3.99
C ASP A 186 -1.46 -16.14 -3.88
N PHE A 187 -1.66 -14.90 -4.37
CA PHE A 187 -2.95 -14.21 -4.39
C PHE A 187 -3.00 -13.12 -5.47
N TYR A 188 -4.21 -12.64 -5.73
CA TYR A 188 -4.49 -11.45 -6.53
C TYR A 188 -5.38 -10.51 -5.71
N SER A 189 -5.19 -9.21 -5.82
CA SER A 189 -6.00 -8.26 -5.06
C SER A 189 -6.18 -6.91 -5.74
N ARG A 190 -7.24 -6.20 -5.36
CA ARG A 190 -7.54 -4.81 -5.72
C ARG A 190 -7.92 -4.06 -4.44
N TYR A 191 -7.65 -2.76 -4.38
CA TYR A 191 -8.01 -1.92 -3.24
C TYR A 191 -8.69 -0.65 -3.67
N PHE A 192 -9.77 -0.39 -2.96
CA PHE A 192 -10.63 0.74 -3.19
C PHE A 192 -10.61 1.63 -1.96
N ALA A 193 -10.31 2.90 -2.16
CA ALA A 193 -10.15 3.89 -1.11
C ALA A 193 -10.95 5.19 -1.37
N PRO A 194 -12.21 5.12 -1.83
CA PRO A 194 -12.94 6.31 -2.27
C PRO A 194 -13.12 7.37 -1.16
N TRP A 195 -13.10 6.97 0.12
CA TRP A 195 -13.12 7.87 1.27
C TRP A 195 -11.87 8.75 1.40
N TYR A 196 -10.77 8.36 0.76
CA TYR A 196 -9.53 9.13 0.66
C TYR A 196 -9.41 9.91 -0.67
N GLY A 197 -10.50 9.99 -1.45
CA GLY A 197 -10.54 10.69 -2.73
C GLY A 197 -9.89 9.94 -3.90
N VAL A 198 -9.48 8.68 -3.69
CA VAL A 198 -8.90 7.81 -4.72
C VAL A 198 -9.81 6.60 -4.87
N LEU A 199 -10.46 6.44 -6.02
CA LEU A 199 -11.37 5.30 -6.23
C LEU A 199 -10.62 3.98 -6.04
N GLU A 200 -9.53 3.81 -6.76
CA GLU A 200 -8.70 2.61 -6.76
C GLU A 200 -7.23 3.00 -6.77
N ASP A 201 -6.45 2.33 -5.94
CA ASP A 201 -5.01 2.50 -5.90
C ASP A 201 -4.35 1.50 -6.86
N PRO A 202 -3.64 1.96 -7.92
CA PRO A 202 -3.13 1.10 -8.98
C PRO A 202 -1.87 0.31 -8.61
N VAL A 203 -1.10 0.77 -7.62
CA VAL A 203 0.17 0.15 -7.22
C VAL A 203 0.33 0.33 -5.75
N THR A 204 0.07 -0.70 -4.98
CA THR A 204 -0.20 -0.41 -3.59
C THR A 204 0.68 -1.16 -2.63
N GLY A 205 1.76 -0.49 -2.26
CA GLY A 205 2.59 -0.91 -1.14
C GLY A 205 1.91 -0.79 0.24
N CYS A 206 0.58 -0.65 0.29
CA CYS A 206 -0.23 -0.60 1.53
C CYS A 206 -1.13 -1.85 1.67
N TYR A 207 -0.98 -2.85 0.77
CA TYR A 207 -1.81 -4.06 0.68
C TYR A 207 -1.36 -5.17 1.64
N ASP A 208 -0.13 -5.11 2.12
CA ASP A 208 0.58 -6.31 2.55
C ASP A 208 0.31 -6.71 4.00
N PHE A 209 -0.39 -5.84 4.72
CA PHE A 209 -0.62 -5.94 6.14
C PHE A 209 -1.76 -6.86 6.53
N VAL A 210 -2.83 -6.83 5.75
CA VAL A 210 -4.06 -7.59 6.00
C VAL A 210 -3.94 -8.98 5.35
N LEU A 211 -3.15 -9.07 4.28
CA LEU A 211 -2.89 -10.30 3.52
C LEU A 211 -1.86 -11.23 4.16
N SER A 212 -0.91 -10.72 4.96
CA SER A 212 0.07 -11.56 5.67
C SER A 212 -0.62 -12.57 6.61
N PHE A 213 -1.76 -12.20 7.22
CA PHE A 213 -2.55 -13.09 8.08
C PHE A 213 -3.16 -14.28 7.31
N PHE A 214 -3.42 -14.13 6.00
CA PHE A 214 -4.01 -15.19 5.19
C PHE A 214 -3.01 -16.27 4.76
N CYS A 215 -1.71 -15.94 4.73
CA CYS A 215 -0.71 -16.84 4.14
C CYS A 215 0.53 -17.09 5.01
N ASN A 216 0.68 -16.50 6.20
CA ASN A 216 1.91 -16.62 7.00
C ASN A 216 3.15 -16.16 6.20
N ILE A 217 2.98 -15.15 5.34
CA ILE A 217 4.05 -14.65 4.45
C ILE A 217 4.67 -13.40 5.09
N SER A 218 5.98 -13.46 5.33
CA SER A 218 6.84 -12.28 5.50
C SER A 218 6.93 -11.59 4.16
N LEU A 219 6.23 -10.47 3.98
CA LEU A 219 6.26 -9.80 2.68
C LEU A 219 7.49 -8.89 2.56
N ILE A 220 8.27 -9.14 1.53
CA ILE A 220 9.35 -8.29 1.06
C ILE A 220 8.80 -7.61 -0.19
N ILE A 221 8.45 -6.32 -0.11
CA ILE A 221 8.14 -5.57 -1.34
C ILE A 221 9.47 -5.32 -2.05
N ILE A 222 9.58 -5.86 -3.26
CA ILE A 222 10.77 -5.76 -4.09
C ILE A 222 10.47 -4.76 -5.21
N CYS A 223 11.05 -3.56 -5.14
CA CYS A 223 11.12 -2.70 -6.32
C CYS A 223 12.33 -3.14 -7.17
N PRO A 224 12.14 -3.56 -8.44
CA PRO A 224 13.28 -3.74 -9.35
C PRO A 224 13.99 -2.39 -9.51
N GLY A 225 15.32 -2.41 -9.42
CA GLY A 225 16.15 -1.21 -9.56
C GLY A 225 15.78 -0.39 -10.80
N VAL A 226 15.69 0.92 -10.63
CA VAL A 226 15.52 1.86 -11.76
C VAL A 226 16.73 1.65 -12.69
N PRO A 227 16.53 1.35 -13.98
CA PRO A 227 17.65 1.23 -14.91
C PRO A 227 18.42 2.56 -14.94
N GLU A 228 19.74 2.48 -14.84
CA GLU A 228 20.59 3.66 -15.01
C GLU A 228 20.39 4.24 -16.43
N PRO A 229 20.44 5.58 -16.58
CA PRO A 229 20.19 6.25 -17.86
C PRO A 229 21.20 5.92 -18.95
#